data_AF-A0A925Y102-F1
#
_entry.id   AF-A0A925Y102-F1
#
_cell.length_a   1.000
_cell.length_b   1.000
_cell.length_c   1.000
_cell.angle_alpha   90.00
_cell.angle_beta   90.00
_cell.angle_gamma   90.00
#
_symmetry.space_group_name_H-M   'P 1'
#
loop_
_entity.id
_entity.type
_entity.pdbx_description
1 polymer ?
#
loop_
_entity_poly.entity_id
_entity_poly.type
_entity_poly.pdbx_seq_one_letter_code
_entity_poly.pdbx_strand_id
1 'polypeptide(L)'
;MHHLLLQKSNGTYFLCLWNDVDGWDEKTKRDIENPEQAVGLTFAKAPSSVTAHLPLSEDPQTMKTSIQTGKTLTVKVPDHPLILEITP
;
A
#
# COMPACT_ATOMS: atom_id res chain seq x y z
N MET A 1 5.11 -6.96 8.96
CA MET A 1 5.14 -5.88 7.95
C MET A 1 6.23 -6.17 6.93
N HIS A 2 5.85 -6.33 5.67
CA HIS A 2 6.76 -6.59 4.55
C HIS A 2 6.67 -5.49 3.50
N HIS A 3 7.74 -5.31 2.75
CA HIS A 3 7.79 -4.35 1.67
C HIS A 3 8.66 -4.84 0.51
N LEU A 4 8.32 -4.37 -0.69
CA LEU A 4 9.10 -4.56 -1.91
C LEU A 4 9.14 -3.24 -2.68
N LEU A 5 10.35 -2.77 -3.00
CA LEU A 5 10.55 -1.56 -3.79
C LEU A 5 11.06 -1.94 -5.19
N LEU A 6 10.35 -1.49 -6.21
CA LEU A 6 10.69 -1.68 -7.62
C LEU A 6 10.82 -0.31 -8.30
N GLN A 7 11.69 -0.23 -9.29
CA GLN A 7 11.85 0.96 -10.12
C GLN A 7 11.58 0.61 -11.58
N LYS A 8 10.68 1.36 -12.21
CA LYS A 8 10.39 1.26 -13.64
C LYS A 8 11.46 2.01 -14.43
N SER A 9 11.65 1.62 -15.69
CA SER A 9 12.62 2.27 -16.61
C SER A 9 12.36 3.76 -16.84
N ASN A 10 11.12 4.22 -16.63
CA ASN A 10 10.72 5.63 -16.73
C ASN A 10 11.00 6.44 -15.44
N GLY A 11 11.62 5.85 -14.41
CA GLY A 11 11.95 6.51 -13.15
C GLY A 11 10.86 6.50 -12.09
N THR A 12 9.66 5.99 -12.39
CA THR A 12 8.59 5.77 -11.42
C THR A 12 8.93 4.61 -10.48
N TYR A 13 8.61 4.73 -9.19
CA TYR A 13 8.78 3.66 -8.21
C TYR A 13 7.45 2.99 -7.88
N PHE A 14 7.47 1.68 -7.69
CA PHE A 14 6.40 0.92 -7.05
C PHE A 14 6.87 0.43 -5.69
N LEU A 15 6.19 0.87 -4.64
CA LEU A 15 6.39 0.39 -3.28
C LEU A 15 5.19 -0.47 -2.89
N CYS A 16 5.39 -1.78 -2.82
CA CYS A 16 4.39 -2.72 -2.33
C CYS A 16 4.56 -2.87 -0.80
N LEU A 17 3.45 -2.82 -0.07
CA LEU A 17 3.38 -2.94 1.39
C LEU A 17 2.26 -3.91 1.76
N TRP A 18 2.51 -4.79 2.71
CA TRP A 18 1.46 -5.64 3.30
C TRP A 18 1.84 -6.04 4.73
N ASN A 19 0.82 -6.25 5.55
CA ASN A 19 0.99 -6.86 6.85
C ASN A 19 0.96 -8.39 6.71
N ASP A 20 2.08 -9.05 6.99
CA ASP A 20 2.17 -10.51 6.96
C ASP A 20 1.59 -11.09 8.26
N VAL A 21 0.29 -11.32 8.23
CA VAL A 21 -0.52 -11.92 9.29
C VAL A 21 -1.46 -12.94 8.65
N ASP A 22 -1.89 -13.92 9.45
CA ASP A 22 -2.83 -14.93 8.95
C ASP A 22 -4.14 -14.26 8.52
N GLY A 23 -4.51 -14.43 7.25
CA GLY A 23 -5.78 -13.93 6.69
C GLY A 23 -6.93 -14.93 6.79
N TRP A 24 -6.66 -16.19 7.15
CA TRP A 24 -7.64 -17.27 7.17
C TRP A 24 -7.57 -18.09 8.45
N ASP A 25 -8.71 -18.26 9.12
CA ASP A 25 -8.84 -19.13 10.27
C ASP A 25 -9.25 -20.54 9.83
N GLU A 26 -8.32 -21.48 9.91
CA GLU A 26 -8.57 -22.87 9.53
C GLU A 26 -9.59 -23.59 10.41
N LYS A 27 -9.81 -23.16 11.66
CA LYS A 27 -10.74 -23.79 12.60
C LYS A 27 -12.17 -23.34 12.34
N THR A 28 -12.38 -22.04 12.15
CA THR A 28 -13.70 -21.47 11.92
C THR A 28 -14.10 -21.42 10.44
N LYS A 29 -13.13 -21.68 9.54
CA LYS A 29 -13.30 -21.63 8.07
C LYS A 29 -13.81 -20.27 7.61
N ARG A 30 -13.20 -19.21 8.12
CA ARG A 30 -13.55 -17.82 7.82
C ARG A 30 -12.31 -16.98 7.63
N ASP A 31 -12.46 -15.91 6.85
CA ASP A 31 -11.46 -14.86 6.78
C ASP A 31 -11.30 -14.18 8.14
N ILE A 32 -10.06 -13.86 8.46
CA ILE A 32 -9.70 -13.08 9.64
C ILE A 32 -9.74 -11.61 9.23
N GLU A 33 -10.57 -10.82 9.89
CA GLU A 33 -10.61 -9.38 9.67
C GLU A 33 -9.42 -8.74 10.39
N ASN A 34 -8.33 -8.51 9.64
CA ASN A 34 -7.14 -7.86 10.15
C ASN A 34 -7.25 -6.33 9.99
N PRO A 35 -7.17 -5.54 11.08
CA PRO A 35 -7.23 -4.09 10.97
C PRO A 35 -6.00 -3.54 10.24
N GLU A 36 -6.23 -2.54 9.38
CA GLU A 36 -5.15 -1.85 8.68
C GLU A 36 -4.16 -1.19 9.65
N GLN A 37 -2.87 -1.27 9.34
CA GLN A 37 -1.81 -0.68 10.14
C GLN A 37 -1.34 0.65 9.54
N ALA A 38 -1.28 1.70 10.37
CA ALA A 38 -0.75 2.99 9.95
C ALA A 38 0.78 2.95 9.84
N VAL A 39 1.31 3.22 8.64
CA VAL A 39 2.75 3.24 8.34
C VAL A 39 3.16 4.61 7.86
N GLY A 40 4.19 5.18 8.49
CA GLY A 40 4.81 6.43 8.08
C GLY A 40 5.90 6.22 7.03
N LEU A 41 5.79 6.91 5.91
CA LEU A 41 6.77 6.97 4.83
C LEU A 41 7.46 8.33 4.87
N THR A 42 8.79 8.34 4.79
CA THR A 42 9.58 9.57 4.67
C THR A 42 10.37 9.53 3.38
N PHE A 43 10.15 10.51 2.51
CA PHE A 43 10.85 10.65 1.24
C PHE A 43 12.06 11.57 1.38
N ALA A 44 13.14 11.24 0.67
CA ALA A 44 14.31 12.12 0.58
C ALA A 44 13.93 13.48 -0.06
N LYS A 45 13.09 13.43 -1.09
CA LYS A 45 12.47 14.58 -1.78
C LYS A 45 10.98 14.33 -1.89
N ALA A 46 10.17 15.38 -1.72
CA ALA A 46 8.72 15.27 -1.91
C ALA A 46 8.41 14.82 -3.35
N PRO A 47 7.64 13.73 -3.54
CA PRO A 47 7.26 13.26 -4.87
C PRO A 47 6.28 14.22 -5.53
N SER A 48 6.30 14.27 -6.86
CA SER A 48 5.34 15.04 -7.66
C SER A 48 3.93 14.40 -7.65
N SER A 49 3.85 13.08 -7.57
CA SER A 49 2.59 12.35 -7.40
C SER A 49 2.78 11.04 -6.63
N VAL A 50 1.75 10.66 -5.89
CA VAL A 50 1.63 9.33 -5.26
C VAL A 50 0.23 8.81 -5.55
N THR A 51 0.13 7.60 -6.08
CA THR A 51 -1.14 6.90 -6.28
C THR A 51 -1.09 5.58 -5.53
N ALA A 52 -2.07 5.34 -4.65
CA ALA A 52 -2.29 4.03 -4.06
C ALA A 52 -3.14 3.16 -4.99
N HIS A 53 -2.76 1.90 -5.11
CA HIS A 53 -3.53 0.86 -5.77
C HIS A 53 -3.79 -0.27 -4.76
N LEU A 54 -5.05 -0.67 -4.63
CA LEU A 54 -5.52 -1.80 -3.82
C LEU A 54 -6.15 -2.84 -4.75
N PRO A 55 -5.34 -3.76 -5.34
CA PRO A 55 -5.82 -4.67 -6.38
C PRO A 55 -6.89 -5.66 -5.91
N LEU A 56 -6.93 -5.94 -4.61
CA LEU A 56 -7.90 -6.85 -3.99
C LEU A 56 -9.13 -6.11 -3.42
N SER A 57 -9.23 -4.79 -3.58
CA SER A 57 -10.43 -4.07 -3.15
C SER A 57 -11.62 -4.39 -4.06
N GLU A 58 -12.77 -4.64 -3.45
CA GLU A 58 -14.05 -4.82 -4.17
C GLU A 58 -14.69 -3.48 -4.55
N ASP A 59 -14.26 -2.36 -3.96
CA ASP A 59 -14.76 -1.02 -4.29
C ASP A 59 -13.88 -0.36 -5.36
N PRO A 60 -14.39 -0.11 -6.58
CA PRO A 60 -13.63 0.52 -7.66
C PRO A 60 -13.03 1.89 -7.30
N GLN A 61 -13.62 2.63 -6.36
CA GLN A 61 -13.12 3.94 -5.94
C GLN A 61 -11.85 3.84 -5.09
N THR A 62 -11.68 2.75 -4.36
CA THR A 62 -10.51 2.50 -3.50
C THR A 62 -9.44 1.65 -4.19
N MET A 63 -9.78 1.00 -5.31
CA MET A 63 -8.81 0.27 -6.14
C MET A 63 -7.68 1.17 -6.62
N LYS A 64 -7.94 2.47 -6.84
CA LYS A 64 -6.93 3.46 -7.23
C LYS A 64 -7.26 4.83 -6.66
N THR A 65 -6.42 5.34 -5.78
CA THR A 65 -6.63 6.63 -5.12
C THR A 65 -5.39 7.50 -5.21
N SER A 66 -5.55 8.74 -5.69
CA SER A 66 -4.47 9.73 -5.67
C SER A 66 -4.29 10.27 -4.26
N ILE A 67 -3.05 10.34 -3.78
CA ILE A 67 -2.72 10.77 -2.42
C ILE A 67 -2.02 12.12 -2.47
N GLN A 68 -2.39 13.01 -1.55
CA GLN A 68 -1.69 14.28 -1.39
C GLN A 68 -0.21 14.03 -1.07
N THR A 69 0.67 14.67 -1.84
CA THR A 69 2.11 14.47 -1.69
C THR A 69 2.69 15.35 -0.58
N GLY A 70 3.81 14.89 -0.03
CA GLY A 70 4.57 15.56 1.00
C GLY A 70 5.89 14.86 1.22
N LYS A 71 6.77 15.47 2.03
CA LYS A 71 8.02 14.79 2.43
C LYS A 71 7.74 13.59 3.34
N THR A 72 6.61 13.62 4.03
CA THR A 72 6.10 12.52 4.86
C THR A 72 4.71 12.16 4.41
N LEU A 73 4.38 10.87 4.42
CA LEU A 73 3.06 10.35 4.11
C LEU A 73 2.72 9.22 5.08
N THR A 74 1.51 9.24 5.65
CA THR A 74 0.99 8.10 6.41
C THR A 74 0.04 7.31 5.52
N VAL A 75 0.28 6.01 5.37
CA VAL A 75 -0.59 5.09 4.64
C VAL A 75 -1.14 4.04 5.59
N LYS A 76 -2.38 3.59 5.35
CA LYS A 76 -2.96 2.46 6.06
C LYS A 76 -2.71 1.20 5.23
N VAL A 77 -1.97 0.25 5.79
CA VAL A 77 -1.50 -0.96 5.11
C VAL A 77 -2.36 -2.13 5.58
N PRO A 78 -3.10 -2.80 4.68
CA PRO A 78 -3.89 -3.97 5.03
C PRO A 78 -3.01 -5.24 5.14
N ASP A 79 -3.64 -6.38 5.38
CA ASP A 79 -3.03 -7.71 5.35
C ASP A 79 -2.73 -8.25 3.95
N HIS A 80 -3.16 -7.53 2.92
CA HIS A 80 -2.89 -7.83 1.52
C HIS A 80 -2.09 -6.70 0.83
N PRO A 81 -1.62 -6.90 -0.41
CA PRO A 81 -0.77 -5.91 -1.07
C PRO A 81 -1.47 -4.56 -1.32
N LEU A 82 -0.95 -3.52 -0.69
CA LEU A 82 -1.09 -2.12 -1.09
C LEU A 82 0.10 -1.74 -1.98
N ILE A 83 -0.15 -1.14 -3.14
CA ILE A 83 0.90 -0.71 -4.06
C ILE A 83 0.88 0.81 -4.17
N LEU A 84 2.00 1.46 -3.85
CA LEU A 84 2.18 2.89 -4.06
C LEU A 84 2.98 3.13 -5.33
N GLU A 85 2.36 3.75 -6.31
CA GLU A 85 3.02 4.30 -7.49
C GLU A 85 3.49 5.72 -7.19
N ILE A 86 4.80 5.93 -7.21
CA ILE A 86 5.45 7.16 -6.75
C ILE A 86 6.24 7.76 -7.92
N THR A 87 5.90 9.00 -8.27
CA THR A 87 6.65 9.79 -9.26
C THR A 87 7.52 10.83 -8.52
N PRO A 88 8.86 10.82 -8.70
CA PRO A 88 9.77 11.78 -8.05
C PRO A 88 9.58 13.27 -8.38
#